data_AF-A0A8T6YAD8-F1
#
_entry.id   AF-A0A8T6YAD8-F1
#
_cell.length_a   1.000
_cell.length_b   1.000
_cell.length_c   1.000
_cell.angle_alpha   90.00
_cell.angle_beta   90.00
_cell.angle_gamma   90.00
#
_symmetry.space_group_name_H-M   'P 1'
#
loop_
_entity.id
_entity.type
_entity.pdbx_description
1 polymer ?
#
loop_
_entity_poly.entity_id
_entity_poly.type
_entity_poly.pdbx_seq_one_letter_code
_entity_poly.pdbx_strand_id
1 'polypeptide(L)'
;MLIKSNKDLDQQLHNLAYSNGVDHFGVADLSKAHTAILEQGGSFIACFPFSISIGISLLDPIVDLLPQRNENAVRASYRHNAYDIVNLRLDIAASIISSHLQRSGFRALPIPSSKRVDDERICASFSHKLGANLAGLGWIGKNCLFITPECGPRARWTTILTDAPLESTGEMRQEQCGDCTECIDICPTHAITGRPFRANEPREARFDARKCDRYFDSMEENNEIAVCGLCLYVCPYGRKQKI
;
A
#
# COMPACT_ATOMS: atom_id res chain seq x y z
N MET A 1 -38.10 -0.21 -6.75
CA MET A 1 -37.01 0.67 -7.22
C MET A 1 -35.81 -0.24 -7.43
N LEU A 2 -35.34 -0.32 -8.68
CA LEU A 2 -34.57 -1.43 -9.24
C LEU A 2 -33.26 -1.68 -8.48
N ILE A 3 -33.07 -2.92 -8.01
CA ILE A 3 -31.76 -3.45 -7.60
C ILE A 3 -30.92 -3.45 -8.87
N LYS A 4 -30.14 -2.38 -9.10
CA LYS A 4 -29.04 -2.42 -10.08
C LYS A 4 -28.16 -3.60 -9.64
N SER A 5 -27.95 -4.58 -10.51
CA SER A 5 -27.15 -5.75 -10.16
C SER A 5 -25.77 -5.30 -9.69
N ASN A 6 -25.21 -5.93 -8.65
CA ASN A 6 -23.89 -5.56 -8.08
C ASN A 6 -22.83 -5.32 -9.17
N LYS A 7 -22.81 -6.14 -10.23
CA LYS A 7 -21.91 -5.99 -11.39
C LYS A 7 -21.89 -4.61 -12.05
N ASP A 8 -23.01 -3.88 -12.08
CA ASP A 8 -23.05 -2.51 -12.61
C ASP A 8 -22.28 -1.53 -11.71
N LEU A 9 -22.39 -1.71 -10.38
CA LEU A 9 -21.66 -0.91 -9.41
C LEU A 9 -20.16 -1.24 -9.44
N ASP A 10 -19.78 -2.51 -9.46
CA ASP A 10 -18.38 -2.95 -9.58
C ASP A 10 -17.70 -2.31 -10.80
N GLN A 11 -18.35 -2.39 -11.97
CA GLN A 11 -17.82 -1.81 -13.20
C GLN A 11 -17.74 -0.27 -13.15
N GLN A 12 -18.73 0.40 -12.56
CA GLN A 12 -18.72 1.85 -12.37
C GLN A 12 -17.55 2.28 -11.47
N LEU A 13 -17.33 1.60 -10.35
CA LEU A 13 -16.24 1.91 -9.41
C LEU A 13 -14.88 1.69 -10.06
N HIS A 14 -14.72 0.59 -10.80
CA HIS A 14 -13.51 0.31 -11.58
C HIS A 14 -13.25 1.43 -12.60
N ASN A 15 -14.23 1.75 -13.45
CA ASN A 15 -14.08 2.81 -14.45
C ASN A 15 -13.79 4.18 -13.81
N LEU A 16 -14.41 4.46 -12.67
CA LEU A 16 -14.18 5.69 -11.91
C LEU A 16 -12.74 5.75 -11.38
N ALA A 17 -12.21 4.65 -10.85
CA ALA A 17 -10.82 4.58 -10.41
C ALA A 17 -9.85 4.84 -11.58
N TYR A 18 -10.00 4.11 -12.69
CA TYR A 18 -9.11 4.24 -13.85
C TYR A 18 -9.17 5.64 -14.49
N SER A 19 -10.35 6.22 -14.64
CA SER A 19 -10.51 7.58 -15.17
C SER A 19 -9.91 8.66 -14.25
N ASN A 20 -9.63 8.33 -12.98
CA ASN A 20 -8.92 9.18 -12.03
C ASN A 20 -7.44 8.79 -11.86
N GLY A 21 -6.89 8.02 -12.81
CA GLY A 21 -5.47 7.72 -12.89
C GLY A 21 -4.97 6.73 -11.84
N VAL A 22 -5.84 5.84 -11.37
CA VAL A 22 -5.49 4.63 -10.62
C VAL A 22 -5.01 3.56 -11.58
N ASP A 23 -3.89 2.89 -11.27
CA ASP A 23 -3.33 1.81 -12.08
C ASP A 23 -3.75 0.41 -11.60
N HIS A 24 -4.03 0.28 -10.29
CA HIS A 24 -4.37 -0.98 -9.64
C HIS A 24 -5.71 -0.84 -8.92
N PHE A 25 -6.64 -1.76 -9.15
CA PHE A 25 -7.94 -1.78 -8.48
C PHE A 25 -8.28 -3.19 -8.03
N GLY A 26 -8.65 -3.36 -6.76
CA GLY A 26 -9.04 -4.64 -6.20
C GLY A 26 -10.09 -4.52 -5.11
N VAL A 27 -10.96 -5.51 -5.02
CA VAL A 27 -12.01 -5.61 -4.01
C VAL A 27 -11.77 -6.84 -3.17
N ALA A 28 -11.91 -6.71 -1.85
CA ALA A 28 -11.76 -7.81 -0.92
C ALA A 28 -12.92 -7.89 0.07
N ASP A 29 -13.40 -9.11 0.31
CA ASP A 29 -14.14 -9.49 1.52
C ASP A 29 -13.17 -9.54 2.72
N LEU A 30 -13.49 -8.76 3.75
CA LEU A 30 -12.68 -8.60 4.95
C LEU A 30 -13.00 -9.61 6.06
N SER A 31 -14.05 -10.43 5.91
CA SER A 31 -14.50 -11.41 6.91
C SER A 31 -13.37 -12.37 7.33
N LYS A 32 -12.54 -12.80 6.38
CA LYS A 32 -11.39 -13.71 6.60
C LYS A 32 -10.29 -13.09 7.47
N ALA A 33 -10.28 -11.76 7.65
CA ALA A 33 -9.25 -11.03 8.41
C ALA A 33 -9.83 -10.19 9.56
N HIS A 34 -11.09 -10.40 9.94
CA HIS A 34 -11.80 -9.57 10.92
C HIS A 34 -11.03 -9.40 12.24
N THR A 35 -10.46 -10.47 12.81
CA THR A 35 -9.69 -10.39 14.07
C THR A 35 -8.49 -9.45 13.95
N ALA A 36 -7.69 -9.58 12.89
CA ALA A 36 -6.52 -8.73 12.67
C ALA A 36 -6.92 -7.26 12.46
N ILE A 37 -8.04 -7.02 11.78
CA ILE A 37 -8.58 -5.67 11.55
C ILE A 37 -9.06 -5.07 12.87
N LEU A 38 -9.73 -5.85 13.71
CA LEU A 38 -10.20 -5.42 15.03
C LEU A 38 -9.04 -5.06 15.96
N GLU A 39 -7.98 -5.86 15.98
CA GLU A 39 -6.77 -5.62 16.79
C GLU A 39 -6.02 -4.34 16.36
N GLN A 40 -5.98 -4.04 15.06
CA GLN A 40 -5.27 -2.87 14.55
C GLN A 40 -6.11 -1.59 14.64
N GLY A 41 -7.35 -1.63 14.14
CA GLY A 41 -8.20 -0.45 13.90
C GLY A 41 -9.40 -0.32 14.83
N GLY A 42 -9.66 -1.31 15.69
CA GLY A 42 -10.82 -1.32 16.58
C GLY A 42 -12.14 -1.60 15.87
N SER A 43 -13.23 -1.58 16.64
CA SER A 43 -14.58 -1.93 16.16
C SER A 43 -15.10 -0.99 15.07
N PHE A 44 -14.66 0.28 15.08
CA PHE A 44 -15.02 1.27 14.07
C PHE A 44 -14.54 0.86 12.67
N ILE A 45 -13.30 0.35 12.56
CA ILE A 45 -12.73 -0.12 11.30
C ILE A 45 -13.27 -1.52 10.94
N ALA A 46 -13.40 -2.41 11.92
CA ALA A 46 -13.82 -3.80 11.71
C ALA A 46 -15.30 -3.96 11.30
N CYS A 47 -16.14 -2.92 11.44
CA CYS A 47 -17.55 -2.99 11.06
C CYS A 47 -17.83 -2.94 9.55
N PHE A 48 -16.80 -2.74 8.72
CA PHE A 48 -16.92 -2.73 7.26
C PHE A 48 -16.59 -4.12 6.69
N PRO A 49 -17.53 -4.78 5.98
CA PRO A 49 -17.31 -6.13 5.46
C PRO A 49 -16.46 -6.16 4.18
N PHE A 50 -16.35 -5.06 3.43
CA PHE A 50 -15.61 -5.00 2.18
C PHE A 50 -14.58 -3.87 2.16
N SER A 51 -13.56 -4.04 1.32
CA SER A 51 -12.62 -2.97 0.98
C SER A 51 -12.37 -2.89 -0.51
N ILE A 52 -12.12 -1.67 -0.99
CA ILE A 52 -11.59 -1.37 -2.31
C ILE A 52 -10.16 -0.87 -2.11
N SER A 53 -9.19 -1.60 -2.62
CA SER A 53 -7.79 -1.19 -2.65
C SER A 53 -7.46 -0.57 -4.00
N ILE A 54 -6.91 0.63 -3.98
CA ILE A 54 -6.44 1.32 -5.18
C ILE A 54 -4.95 1.63 -5.07
N GLY A 55 -4.24 1.51 -6.19
CA GLY A 55 -2.81 1.74 -6.25
C GLY A 55 -2.39 2.55 -7.47
N ILE A 56 -1.34 3.34 -7.32
CA ILE A 56 -0.69 4.08 -8.41
C ILE A 56 0.78 3.64 -8.44
N SER A 57 1.22 3.24 -9.62
CA SER A 57 2.60 2.83 -9.89
C SER A 57 3.51 4.06 -9.86
N LEU A 58 4.68 3.89 -9.26
CA LEU A 58 5.71 4.91 -9.24
C LEU A 58 6.41 4.94 -10.60
N LEU A 59 6.87 6.13 -11.00
CA LEU A 59 7.64 6.30 -12.22
C LEU A 59 9.01 5.61 -12.06
N ASP A 60 9.36 4.72 -12.98
CA ASP A 60 10.62 3.97 -12.93
C ASP A 60 11.86 4.88 -12.80
N PRO A 61 12.02 5.98 -13.57
CA PRO A 61 13.19 6.85 -13.44
C PRO A 61 13.34 7.46 -12.04
N ILE A 62 12.23 7.74 -11.36
CA ILE A 62 12.24 8.30 -9.99
C ILE A 62 12.77 7.28 -8.99
N VAL A 63 12.43 5.99 -9.18
CA VAL A 63 12.89 4.89 -8.32
C VAL A 63 14.32 4.48 -8.67
N ASP A 64 14.68 4.43 -9.95
CA ASP A 64 15.98 3.96 -10.43
C ASP A 64 17.13 4.91 -10.06
N LEU A 65 16.82 6.18 -9.76
CA LEU A 65 17.78 7.16 -9.26
C LEU A 65 18.06 7.04 -7.75
N LEU A 66 17.30 6.25 -6.98
CA LEU A 66 17.49 6.11 -5.52
C LEU A 66 18.90 5.71 -5.04
N PRO A 67 19.73 4.97 -5.81
CA PRO A 67 21.13 4.78 -5.47
C PRO A 67 21.93 6.09 -5.37
N GLN A 68 21.53 7.14 -6.10
CA GLN A 68 22.14 8.48 -6.14
C GLN A 68 21.47 9.47 -5.16
N ARG A 69 20.76 8.97 -4.14
CA ARG A 69 20.04 9.80 -3.16
C ARG A 69 20.93 10.72 -2.29
N ASN A 70 22.25 10.65 -2.41
CA ASN A 70 23.14 11.67 -1.84
C ASN A 70 22.98 13.02 -2.56
N GLU A 71 22.42 13.04 -3.76
CA GLU A 71 22.05 14.25 -4.47
C GLU A 71 20.67 14.76 -4.02
N ASN A 72 20.60 16.02 -3.60
CA ASN A 72 19.35 16.63 -3.15
C ASN A 72 18.27 16.64 -4.23
N ALA A 73 18.64 16.75 -5.51
CA ALA A 73 17.70 16.71 -6.62
C ALA A 73 16.96 15.36 -6.70
N VAL A 74 17.68 14.25 -6.47
CA VAL A 74 17.11 12.90 -6.44
C VAL A 74 16.13 12.75 -5.27
N ARG A 75 16.54 13.17 -4.06
CA ARG A 75 15.67 13.11 -2.87
C ARG A 75 14.43 13.97 -2.99
N ALA A 76 14.58 15.21 -3.47
CA ALA A 76 13.48 16.12 -3.71
C ALA A 76 12.51 15.55 -4.73
N SER A 77 13.02 15.01 -5.83
CA SER A 77 12.20 14.40 -6.88
C SER A 77 11.44 13.18 -6.37
N TYR A 78 12.09 12.31 -5.59
CA TYR A 78 11.44 11.14 -4.99
C TYR A 78 10.41 11.52 -3.94
N ARG A 79 10.72 12.46 -3.03
CA ARG A 79 9.76 12.96 -2.04
C ARG A 79 8.53 13.56 -2.72
N HIS A 80 8.76 14.49 -3.64
CA HIS A 80 7.68 15.21 -4.31
C HIS A 80 6.82 14.26 -5.17
N ASN A 81 7.43 13.50 -6.07
CA ASN A 81 6.68 12.72 -7.05
C ASN A 81 6.17 11.39 -6.49
N ALA A 82 6.94 10.70 -5.62
CA ALA A 82 6.58 9.36 -5.13
C ALA A 82 5.88 9.35 -3.77
N TYR A 83 5.94 10.43 -3.00
CA TYR A 83 5.10 10.62 -1.81
C TYR A 83 4.04 11.67 -2.08
N ASP A 84 4.41 12.95 -2.20
CA ASP A 84 3.44 14.05 -2.08
C ASP A 84 2.36 14.01 -3.18
N ILE A 85 2.77 13.93 -4.45
CA ILE A 85 1.85 13.92 -5.60
C ILE A 85 1.05 12.63 -5.70
N VAL A 86 1.71 11.47 -5.58
CA VAL A 86 1.01 10.17 -5.72
C VAL A 86 0.05 9.91 -4.57
N ASN A 87 0.41 10.25 -3.33
CA ASN A 87 -0.49 10.14 -2.17
C ASN A 87 -1.70 11.07 -2.34
N LEU A 88 -1.48 12.33 -2.76
CA LEU A 88 -2.58 13.27 -3.02
C LEU A 88 -3.53 12.74 -4.10
N ARG A 89 -2.99 12.21 -5.21
CA ARG A 89 -3.80 11.62 -6.29
C ARG A 89 -4.64 10.44 -5.78
N LEU A 90 -4.03 9.55 -4.99
CA LEU A 90 -4.73 8.41 -4.38
C LEU A 90 -5.87 8.88 -3.46
N ASP A 91 -5.61 9.85 -2.59
CA ASP A 91 -6.61 10.35 -1.64
C ASP A 91 -7.76 11.09 -2.35
N ILE A 92 -7.48 11.83 -3.43
CA ILE A 92 -8.51 12.41 -4.29
C ILE A 92 -9.36 11.32 -4.95
N ALA A 93 -8.74 10.30 -5.54
CA ALA A 93 -9.45 9.20 -6.17
C ALA A 93 -10.32 8.43 -5.16
N ALA A 94 -9.78 8.14 -3.97
CA ALA A 94 -10.52 7.51 -2.89
C ALA A 94 -11.71 8.34 -2.41
N SER A 95 -11.57 9.67 -2.32
CA SER A 95 -12.66 10.60 -1.98
C SER A 95 -13.77 10.60 -3.03
N ILE A 96 -13.41 10.60 -4.32
CA ILE A 96 -14.36 10.54 -5.43
C ILE A 96 -15.13 9.21 -5.43
N ILE A 97 -14.43 8.09 -5.29
CA ILE A 97 -15.03 6.75 -5.20
C ILE A 97 -15.95 6.63 -3.99
N SER A 98 -15.53 7.13 -2.82
CA SER A 98 -16.33 7.14 -1.61
C SER A 98 -17.62 7.96 -1.77
N SER A 99 -17.55 9.10 -2.45
CA SER A 99 -18.73 9.92 -2.78
C SER A 99 -19.71 9.18 -3.69
N HIS A 100 -19.22 8.39 -4.65
CA HIS A 100 -20.06 7.57 -5.52
C HIS A 100 -20.76 6.45 -4.74
N LEU A 101 -20.04 5.75 -3.86
CA LEU A 101 -20.61 4.74 -2.96
C LEU A 101 -21.69 5.34 -2.06
N GLN A 102 -21.42 6.51 -1.45
CA GLN A 102 -22.38 7.20 -0.60
C GLN A 102 -23.65 7.60 -1.35
N ARG A 103 -23.53 8.14 -2.58
CA ARG A 103 -24.68 8.45 -3.45
C ARG A 103 -25.46 7.20 -3.87
N SER A 104 -24.81 6.05 -3.89
CA SER A 104 -25.41 4.76 -4.18
C SER A 104 -26.06 4.10 -2.96
N GLY A 105 -26.02 4.75 -1.80
CA GLY A 105 -26.69 4.30 -0.56
C GLY A 105 -25.82 3.48 0.38
N PHE A 106 -24.51 3.39 0.15
CA PHE A 106 -23.58 2.61 0.96
C PHE A 106 -22.71 3.49 1.85
N ARG A 107 -22.25 2.95 2.98
CA ARG A 107 -21.22 3.60 3.79
C ARG A 107 -19.87 3.43 3.12
N ALA A 108 -19.07 4.48 3.13
CA ALA A 108 -17.70 4.46 2.61
C ALA A 108 -16.78 5.24 3.54
N LEU A 109 -15.63 4.66 3.88
CA LEU A 109 -14.60 5.27 4.70
C LEU A 109 -13.26 5.20 3.95
N PRO A 110 -12.82 6.30 3.32
CA PRO A 110 -11.48 6.37 2.74
C PRO A 110 -10.44 6.44 3.86
N ILE A 111 -9.48 5.51 3.84
CA ILE A 111 -8.35 5.47 4.76
C ILE A 111 -7.22 6.30 4.15
N PRO A 112 -6.70 7.35 4.80
CA PRO A 112 -5.71 8.24 4.18
C PRO A 112 -4.39 7.54 3.83
N SER A 113 -3.84 7.87 2.66
CA SER A 113 -2.56 7.34 2.22
C SER A 113 -1.40 7.80 3.11
N SER A 114 -0.55 6.84 3.51
CA SER A 114 0.67 7.10 4.30
C SER A 114 0.46 7.89 5.61
N LYS A 115 -0.70 7.78 6.26
CA LYS A 115 -0.95 8.39 7.58
C LYS A 115 -0.88 7.38 8.72
N ARG A 116 -0.25 7.80 9.82
CA ARG A 116 -0.14 7.03 11.07
C ARG A 116 -1.22 7.52 12.03
N VAL A 117 -1.74 6.60 12.84
CA VAL A 117 -2.64 6.93 13.98
C VAL A 117 -2.02 6.51 15.32
N ASP A 118 -0.89 5.81 15.26
CA ASP A 118 -0.16 5.28 16.40
C ASP A 118 1.34 5.36 16.07
N ASP A 119 2.04 6.28 16.73
CA ASP A 119 3.47 6.52 16.52
C ASP A 119 4.36 5.54 17.31
N GLU A 120 3.81 4.85 18.31
CA GLU A 120 4.56 3.82 19.04
C GLU A 120 4.64 2.52 18.23
N ARG A 121 3.51 2.10 17.63
CA ARG A 121 3.45 0.97 16.71
C ARG A 121 3.76 1.38 15.27
N ILE A 122 3.86 2.67 14.94
CA ILE A 122 4.16 3.17 13.59
C ILE A 122 3.19 2.53 12.58
N CYS A 123 1.89 2.69 12.82
CA CYS A 123 0.86 2.07 11.97
C CYS A 123 -0.35 2.99 11.72
N ALA A 124 -1.04 2.72 10.62
CA ALA A 124 -2.33 3.33 10.28
C ALA A 124 -3.49 2.60 10.97
N SER A 125 -4.70 3.14 10.87
CA SER A 125 -5.93 2.49 11.36
C SER A 125 -6.27 1.21 10.60
N PHE A 126 -5.82 1.08 9.34
CA PHE A 126 -5.98 -0.10 8.52
C PHE A 126 -4.73 -0.35 7.66
N SER A 127 -4.36 -1.61 7.44
CA SER A 127 -3.23 -1.97 6.58
C SER A 127 -3.64 -2.03 5.11
N HIS A 128 -3.28 -1.04 4.30
CA HIS A 128 -3.50 -1.07 2.84
C HIS A 128 -2.96 -2.34 2.19
N LYS A 129 -1.84 -2.86 2.71
CA LYS A 129 -1.21 -4.08 2.22
C LYS A 129 -2.07 -5.32 2.47
N LEU A 130 -2.79 -5.36 3.59
CA LEU A 130 -3.73 -6.44 3.91
C LEU A 130 -4.91 -6.41 2.93
N GLY A 131 -5.53 -5.24 2.72
CA GLY A 131 -6.64 -5.08 1.77
C GLY A 131 -6.25 -5.49 0.35
N ALA A 132 -5.11 -5.00 -0.15
CA ALA A 132 -4.63 -5.33 -1.49
C ALA A 132 -4.24 -6.80 -1.65
N ASN A 133 -3.70 -7.43 -0.59
CA ASN A 133 -3.37 -8.85 -0.58
C ASN A 133 -4.63 -9.72 -0.62
N LEU A 134 -5.63 -9.42 0.21
CA LEU A 134 -6.93 -10.11 0.21
C LEU A 134 -7.65 -9.98 -1.13
N ALA A 135 -7.50 -8.82 -1.80
CA ALA A 135 -8.07 -8.58 -3.14
C ALA A 135 -7.34 -9.34 -4.26
N GLY A 136 -6.25 -10.04 -3.95
CA GLY A 136 -5.49 -10.86 -4.90
C GLY A 136 -4.55 -10.10 -5.81
N LEU A 137 -4.26 -8.82 -5.51
CA LEU A 137 -3.41 -7.95 -6.35
C LEU A 137 -1.91 -8.27 -6.24
N GLY A 138 -1.50 -9.00 -5.22
CA GLY A 138 -0.08 -9.15 -4.89
C GLY A 138 0.12 -9.75 -3.50
N TRP A 139 1.36 -9.76 -3.02
CA TRP A 139 1.74 -10.32 -1.72
C TRP A 139 2.59 -9.34 -0.92
N ILE A 140 2.74 -9.60 0.38
CA ILE A 140 3.63 -8.82 1.23
C ILE A 140 5.00 -9.50 1.23
N GLY A 141 6.06 -8.80 0.80
CA GLY A 141 7.41 -9.34 0.72
C GLY A 141 8.16 -9.34 2.06
N LYS A 142 9.38 -9.90 2.05
CA LYS A 142 10.32 -9.88 3.20
C LYS A 142 10.61 -8.45 3.70
N ASN A 143 10.69 -7.47 2.80
CA ASN A 143 10.84 -6.04 3.12
C ASN A 143 9.59 -5.40 3.74
N CYS A 144 8.53 -6.17 3.98
CA CYS A 144 7.23 -5.74 4.47
C CYS A 144 6.50 -4.71 3.56
N LEU A 145 6.94 -4.54 2.32
CA LEU A 145 6.20 -3.80 1.29
C LEU A 145 5.20 -4.74 0.59
N PHE A 146 4.17 -4.16 -0.03
CA PHE A 146 3.28 -4.89 -0.92
C PHE A 146 3.91 -4.96 -2.30
N ILE A 147 3.95 -6.16 -2.89
CA ILE A 147 4.59 -6.47 -4.16
C ILE A 147 3.52 -7.00 -5.11
N THR A 148 3.39 -6.37 -6.27
CA THR A 148 2.56 -6.89 -7.37
C THR A 148 3.42 -7.59 -8.42
N PRO A 149 2.87 -8.52 -9.21
CA PRO A 149 3.57 -9.09 -10.35
C PRO A 149 4.03 -8.06 -11.38
N GLU A 150 3.28 -6.97 -11.57
CA GLU A 150 3.44 -6.04 -12.69
C GLU A 150 4.50 -4.96 -12.44
N CYS A 151 4.61 -4.47 -11.19
CA CYS A 151 5.54 -3.38 -10.85
C CYS A 151 6.34 -3.64 -9.57
N GLY A 152 6.26 -4.84 -9.00
CA GLY A 152 6.87 -5.16 -7.73
C GLY A 152 6.38 -4.23 -6.61
N PRO A 153 7.27 -3.74 -5.72
CA PRO A 153 6.89 -2.80 -4.68
C PRO A 153 6.82 -1.34 -5.15
N ARG A 154 6.97 -1.06 -6.46
CA ARG A 154 6.99 0.30 -7.02
C ARG A 154 5.59 0.88 -7.17
N ALA A 155 4.79 0.87 -6.10
CA ALA A 155 3.46 1.44 -6.07
C ALA A 155 3.14 2.01 -4.68
N ARG A 156 2.24 3.01 -4.66
CA ARG A 156 1.59 3.51 -3.45
C ARG A 156 0.14 3.03 -3.44
N TRP A 157 -0.42 2.93 -2.24
CA TRP A 157 -1.72 2.32 -2.01
C TRP A 157 -2.57 3.16 -1.08
N THR A 158 -3.87 3.17 -1.33
CA THR A 158 -4.88 3.58 -0.37
C THR A 158 -6.06 2.61 -0.39
N THR A 159 -6.96 2.69 0.58
CA THR A 159 -8.07 1.76 0.74
C THR A 159 -9.35 2.51 1.12
N ILE A 160 -10.46 2.13 0.50
CA ILE A 160 -11.81 2.55 0.89
C ILE A 160 -12.49 1.36 1.55
N LEU A 161 -12.94 1.52 2.80
CA LEU A 161 -13.75 0.51 3.49
C LEU A 161 -15.23 0.78 3.21
N THR A 162 -16.03 -0.26 2.97
CA THR A 162 -17.44 -0.09 2.59
C THR A 162 -18.30 -1.28 3.02
N ASP A 163 -19.61 -1.06 3.09
CA ASP A 163 -20.63 -2.11 3.21
C ASP A 163 -21.37 -2.39 1.90
N ALA A 164 -20.92 -1.81 0.79
CA ALA A 164 -21.38 -2.18 -0.54
C ALA A 164 -21.06 -3.66 -0.82
N PRO A 165 -22.04 -4.48 -1.25
CA PRO A 165 -21.87 -5.91 -1.49
C PRO A 165 -21.15 -6.17 -2.83
N LEU A 166 -19.87 -5.84 -2.87
CA LEU A 166 -19.03 -5.90 -4.07
C LEU A 166 -18.49 -7.31 -4.32
N GLU A 167 -18.21 -7.64 -5.58
CA GLU A 167 -17.59 -8.92 -5.94
C GLU A 167 -16.08 -8.86 -5.67
N SER A 168 -15.53 -9.82 -4.91
CA SER A 168 -14.09 -9.87 -4.65
C SER A 168 -13.31 -10.11 -5.94
N THR A 169 -12.24 -9.35 -6.16
CA THR A 169 -11.43 -9.43 -7.40
C THR A 169 -10.51 -10.64 -7.44
N GLY A 170 -10.24 -11.25 -6.29
CA GLY A 170 -9.34 -12.38 -6.18
C GLY A 170 -9.26 -12.94 -4.77
N GLU A 171 -8.28 -13.80 -4.55
CA GLU A 171 -7.99 -14.44 -3.28
C GLU A 171 -6.62 -14.05 -2.76
N MET A 172 -6.41 -14.20 -1.45
CA MET A 172 -5.14 -13.90 -0.79
C MET A 172 -3.97 -14.61 -1.50
N ARG A 173 -2.98 -13.83 -1.96
CA ARG A 173 -1.76 -14.40 -2.55
C ARG A 173 -0.70 -14.70 -1.50
N GLN A 174 -0.03 -15.84 -1.69
CA GLN A 174 1.12 -16.22 -0.89
C GLN A 174 2.36 -15.39 -1.25
N GLU A 175 3.27 -15.30 -0.29
CA GLU A 175 4.57 -14.64 -0.45
C GLU A 175 5.44 -15.38 -1.49
N GLN A 176 6.17 -14.63 -2.33
CA GLN A 176 6.92 -15.21 -3.46
C GLN A 176 8.41 -14.82 -3.51
N CYS A 177 9.02 -14.20 -2.49
CA CYS A 177 10.43 -13.78 -2.57
C CYS A 177 11.42 -14.97 -2.61
N GLY A 178 11.01 -16.19 -2.24
CA GLY A 178 11.89 -17.37 -2.24
C GLY A 178 13.14 -17.14 -1.38
N ASP A 179 14.32 -17.46 -1.91
CA ASP A 179 15.61 -17.28 -1.22
C ASP A 179 16.21 -15.88 -1.40
N CYS A 180 15.54 -14.95 -2.09
CA CYS A 180 16.07 -13.61 -2.35
C CYS A 180 16.33 -12.82 -1.04
N THR A 181 17.49 -12.16 -0.98
CA THR A 181 17.93 -11.32 0.14
C THR A 181 18.21 -9.87 -0.23
N GLU A 182 18.07 -9.44 -1.50
CA GLU A 182 18.55 -8.13 -1.97
C GLU A 182 18.05 -6.94 -1.12
N CYS A 183 16.79 -6.98 -0.66
CA CYS A 183 16.22 -5.93 0.19
C CYS A 183 16.81 -5.87 1.61
N ILE A 184 17.29 -7.01 2.12
CA ILE A 184 17.98 -7.15 3.41
C ILE A 184 19.36 -6.54 3.28
N ASP A 185 20.07 -6.93 2.23
CA ASP A 185 21.47 -6.56 1.99
C ASP A 185 21.63 -5.05 1.74
N ILE A 186 20.68 -4.42 1.05
CA ILE A 186 20.72 -2.98 0.76
C ILE A 186 20.21 -2.10 1.92
N CYS A 187 19.59 -2.67 2.96
CA CYS A 187 18.92 -1.90 4.00
C CYS A 187 19.96 -1.20 4.91
N PRO A 188 20.04 0.15 4.91
CA PRO A 188 21.10 0.87 5.62
C PRO A 188 21.00 0.75 7.15
N THR A 189 19.83 0.39 7.67
CA THR A 189 19.59 0.24 9.11
C THR A 189 19.42 -1.20 9.56
N HIS A 190 19.54 -2.16 8.63
CA HIS A 190 19.29 -3.58 8.90
C HIS A 190 17.95 -3.82 9.61
N ALA A 191 16.91 -3.10 9.16
CA ALA A 191 15.55 -3.19 9.70
C ALA A 191 14.80 -4.44 9.19
N ILE A 192 15.24 -5.03 8.07
CA ILE A 192 14.59 -6.19 7.46
C ILE A 192 15.32 -7.45 7.93
N THR A 193 14.60 -8.40 8.50
CA THR A 193 15.19 -9.64 9.08
C THR A 193 15.37 -10.77 8.07
N GLY A 194 14.67 -10.72 6.94
CA GLY A 194 14.62 -11.78 5.93
C GLY A 194 13.52 -12.83 6.14
N ARG A 195 12.76 -12.75 7.22
CA ARG A 195 11.62 -13.65 7.46
C ARG A 195 10.49 -13.41 6.43
N PRO A 196 9.98 -14.46 5.76
CA PRO A 196 8.88 -14.31 4.80
C PRO A 196 7.58 -13.92 5.49
N PHE A 197 6.64 -13.34 4.73
CA PHE A 197 5.36 -12.93 5.30
C PHE A 197 4.51 -14.13 5.71
N ARG A 198 4.05 -14.11 6.97
CA ARG A 198 2.98 -14.96 7.49
C ARG A 198 1.94 -14.10 8.18
N ALA A 199 0.66 -14.42 7.97
CA ALA A 199 -0.47 -13.64 8.47
C ALA A 199 -0.66 -13.75 10.00
N ASN A 200 -0.25 -14.88 10.58
CA ASN A 200 -0.32 -15.15 12.03
C ASN A 200 0.90 -14.67 12.82
N GLU A 201 1.80 -13.91 12.19
CA GLU A 201 2.99 -13.37 12.84
C GLU A 201 2.91 -11.84 12.87
N PRO A 202 3.44 -11.19 13.93
CA PRO A 202 3.50 -9.74 13.98
C PRO A 202 4.43 -9.19 12.88
N ARG A 203 4.27 -7.91 12.55
CA ARG A 203 5.14 -7.22 11.58
C ARG A 203 6.60 -7.26 12.03
N GLU A 204 6.83 -7.12 13.33
CA GLU A 204 8.14 -7.03 13.99
C GLU A 204 8.95 -8.33 13.83
N ALA A 205 8.30 -9.46 13.57
CA ALA A 205 8.99 -10.71 13.22
C ALA A 205 9.76 -10.61 11.89
N ARG A 206 9.39 -9.65 11.02
CA ARG A 206 10.04 -9.46 9.72
C ARG A 206 10.70 -8.10 9.53
N PHE A 207 10.16 -7.05 10.16
CA PHE A 207 10.58 -5.66 9.92
C PHE A 207 10.53 -4.82 11.20
N ASP A 208 11.69 -4.26 11.58
CA ASP A 208 11.82 -3.29 12.66
C ASP A 208 11.49 -1.87 12.15
N ALA A 209 10.22 -1.50 12.30
CA ALA A 209 9.74 -0.20 11.85
C ALA A 209 10.43 0.96 12.59
N ARG A 210 10.84 0.79 13.85
CA ARG A 210 11.51 1.85 14.63
C ARG A 210 12.91 2.13 14.12
N LYS A 211 13.68 1.10 13.76
CA LYS A 211 14.98 1.29 13.08
C LYS A 211 14.83 2.00 11.75
N CYS A 212 13.79 1.67 10.99
CA CYS A 212 13.51 2.37 9.74
C CYS A 212 13.11 3.83 10.00
N ASP A 213 12.27 4.11 10.99
CA ASP A 213 11.75 5.44 11.28
C ASP A 213 12.84 6.41 11.78
N ARG A 214 13.68 5.95 12.72
CA ARG A 214 14.83 6.73 13.20
C ARG A 214 15.82 7.11 12.10
N TYR A 215 15.84 6.37 10.99
CA TYR A 215 16.67 6.73 9.83
C TYR A 215 16.13 7.97 9.11
N PHE A 216 14.82 8.21 9.17
CA PHE A 216 14.18 9.40 8.62
C PHE A 216 14.40 10.56 9.59
N ASP A 217 14.21 10.34 10.89
CA ASP A 217 14.48 11.36 11.92
C ASP A 217 15.93 11.88 11.81
N SER A 218 16.91 10.98 11.66
CA SER A 218 18.31 11.39 11.52
C SER A 218 18.60 12.14 10.23
N MET A 219 17.84 11.93 9.15
CA MET A 219 17.95 12.77 7.95
C MET A 219 17.44 14.19 8.23
N GLU A 220 16.29 14.31 8.90
CA GLU A 220 15.71 15.62 9.24
C GLU A 220 16.62 16.41 10.19
N GLU A 221 17.19 15.76 11.20
CA GLU A 221 18.17 16.36 12.12
C GLU A 221 19.42 16.89 11.39
N ASN A 222 19.79 16.27 10.26
CA ASN A 222 20.90 16.69 9.40
C ASN A 222 20.48 17.68 8.30
N ASN A 223 19.25 18.23 8.34
CA ASN A 223 18.66 19.09 7.30
C ASN A 223 18.60 18.43 5.91
N GLU A 224 18.48 17.11 5.87
CA GLU A 224 18.30 16.34 4.65
C GLU A 224 16.80 16.09 4.38
N ILE A 225 16.44 15.88 3.12
CA ILE A 225 15.08 15.45 2.75
C ILE A 225 14.91 13.98 3.18
N ALA A 226 14.06 13.74 4.17
CA ALA A 226 13.82 12.42 4.74
C ALA A 226 13.08 11.46 3.78
N VAL A 227 13.87 10.71 3.02
CA VAL A 227 13.43 9.63 2.13
C VAL A 227 14.51 8.54 2.00
N CYS A 228 14.06 7.29 1.87
CA CYS A 228 14.95 6.15 1.58
C CYS A 228 14.49 5.40 0.31
N GLY A 229 13.69 4.32 0.45
CA GLY A 229 13.17 3.57 -0.70
C GLY A 229 14.12 2.54 -1.32
N LEU A 230 15.29 2.27 -0.73
CA LEU A 230 16.25 1.30 -1.30
C LEU A 230 15.70 -0.12 -1.42
N CYS A 231 14.90 -0.57 -0.44
CA CYS A 231 14.26 -1.89 -0.49
C CYS A 231 13.13 -1.97 -1.55
N LEU A 232 12.61 -0.82 -1.99
CA LEU A 232 11.68 -0.69 -3.12
C LEU A 232 12.46 -0.73 -4.44
N TYR A 233 13.55 0.02 -4.54
CA TYR A 233 14.45 0.06 -5.70
C TYR A 233 15.01 -1.31 -6.07
N VAL A 234 15.54 -2.03 -5.08
CA VAL A 234 16.36 -3.23 -5.30
C VAL A 234 15.53 -4.48 -5.61
N CYS A 235 14.22 -4.46 -5.30
CA CYS A 235 13.40 -5.66 -5.40
C CYS A 235 13.33 -6.17 -6.86
N PRO A 236 13.66 -7.45 -7.12
CA PRO A 236 13.69 -8.00 -8.48
C PRO A 236 12.36 -7.91 -9.23
N TYR A 237 11.23 -7.99 -8.51
CA TYR A 237 9.90 -7.85 -9.10
C TYR A 237 9.61 -6.46 -9.64
N GLY A 238 10.29 -5.42 -9.13
CA GLY A 238 10.14 -4.05 -9.61
C GLY A 238 11.22 -3.62 -10.60
N ARG A 239 12.38 -4.27 -10.59
CA ARG A 239 13.50 -3.91 -11.47
C ARG A 239 13.18 -4.34 -12.90
N LYS A 240 12.91 -3.38 -13.79
CA LYS A 240 12.85 -3.66 -15.23
C LYS A 240 14.26 -3.96 -15.73
N GLN A 241 14.42 -4.97 -16.60
CA GLN A 241 15.69 -5.23 -17.26
C GLN A 241 16.15 -3.94 -17.95
N LYS A 242 17.39 -3.53 -17.69
CA LYS A 242 18.01 -2.40 -18.41
C LYS A 242 17.94 -2.74 -19.90
N ILE A 243 17.22 -1.93 -20.68
CA ILE A 243 17.37 -1.91 -22.15
C ILE A 243 18.75 -1.33 -22.46
#